data_AF-A0A9E5K4D5-F1
#
_entry.id   AF-A0A9E5K4D5-F1
#
_cell.length_a   1.000
_cell.length_b   1.000
_cell.length_c   1.000
_cell.angle_alpha   90.00
_cell.angle_beta   90.00
_cell.angle_gamma   90.00
#
_symmetry.space_group_name_H-M   'P 1'
#
loop_
_entity.id
_entity.type
_entity.pdbx_description
1 polymer ?
#
loop_
_entity_poly.entity_id
_entity_poly.type
_entity_poly.pdbx_seq_one_letter_code
_entity_poly.pdbx_strand_id
1 'polypeptide(L)'
;GPWSAWLNHYLPKKELLEQLRNTQWPVNKPKFSILMPVYNTNPQWLQQAIDSVKSQTYQDWELWCIDDHSSNLQVPFVLKNIEQTDKRIHAIIFDQNQGVSAATNTALNLASGTQI
;
A
#
# COMPACT_ATOMS: atom_id res chain seq x y z
N GLY A 1 -15.75 4.34 27.74
CA GLY A 1 -16.46 5.41 27.01
C GLY A 1 -17.03 4.87 25.70
N PRO A 2 -17.88 5.62 24.98
CA PRO A 2 -18.46 5.17 23.70
C PRO A 2 -17.39 4.75 22.67
N TRP A 3 -16.23 5.40 22.70
CA TRP A 3 -15.06 5.07 21.89
C TRP A 3 -14.41 3.71 22.24
N SER A 4 -14.35 3.32 23.51
CA SER A 4 -13.77 2.03 23.91
C SER A 4 -14.70 0.85 23.56
N ALA A 5 -16.01 1.07 23.56
CA ALA A 5 -16.98 0.07 23.13
C ALA A 5 -16.95 -0.17 21.61
N TRP A 6 -16.76 0.89 20.81
CA TRP A 6 -16.59 0.79 19.37
C TRP A 6 -15.31 0.03 19.00
N LEU A 7 -14.18 0.38 19.63
CA LEU A 7 -12.90 -0.31 19.38
C LEU A 7 -12.98 -1.81 19.69
N ASN A 8 -13.61 -2.21 20.81
CA ASN A 8 -13.77 -3.63 21.14
C ASN A 8 -14.69 -4.41 20.20
N HIS A 9 -15.61 -3.74 19.51
CA HIS A 9 -16.55 -4.39 18.60
C HIS A 9 -15.99 -4.52 17.18
N TYR A 10 -15.24 -3.52 16.71
CA TYR A 10 -14.79 -3.44 15.32
C TYR A 10 -13.31 -3.74 15.11
N LEU A 11 -12.47 -3.69 16.15
CA LEU A 11 -11.09 -4.12 16.00
C LEU A 11 -11.02 -5.65 16.01
N PRO A 12 -10.42 -6.26 14.97
CA PRO A 12 -10.16 -7.69 14.98
C PRO A 12 -9.25 -8.03 16.17
N LYS A 13 -9.67 -9.02 16.95
CA LYS A 13 -8.86 -9.57 18.05
C LYS A 13 -7.56 -10.14 17.49
N LYS A 14 -6.47 -10.09 18.27
CA LYS A 14 -5.17 -10.64 17.86
C LYS A 14 -5.27 -12.10 17.38
N GLU A 15 -6.07 -12.92 18.07
CA GLU A 15 -6.34 -14.31 17.68
C GLU A 15 -6.96 -14.43 16.28
N LEU A 16 -7.90 -13.55 15.93
CA LEU A 16 -8.51 -13.53 14.59
C LEU A 16 -7.47 -13.16 13.53
N LEU A 17 -6.58 -12.21 13.81
CA LEU A 17 -5.49 -11.84 12.89
C LEU A 17 -4.52 -13.01 12.66
N GLU A 18 -4.17 -13.76 13.71
CA GLU A 18 -3.34 -14.96 13.56
C GLU A 18 -4.06 -16.08 12.80
N GLN A 19 -5.37 -16.24 13.01
CA GLN A 19 -6.17 -17.17 12.21
C GLN A 19 -6.16 -16.79 10.74
N LEU A 20 -6.42 -15.51 10.41
CA LEU A 20 -6.44 -15.01 9.03
C LEU A 20 -5.09 -15.16 8.31
N ARG A 21 -3.97 -15.04 9.03
CA ARG A 21 -2.62 -15.30 8.48
C ARG A 21 -2.41 -16.75 8.09
N ASN A 22 -3.04 -17.68 8.80
CA ASN A 22 -2.93 -19.12 8.58
C ASN A 22 -4.08 -19.67 7.69
N THR A 23 -5.04 -18.83 7.32
CA THR A 23 -6.15 -19.23 6.45
C THR A 23 -5.65 -19.55 5.05
N GLN A 24 -6.06 -20.71 4.55
CA GLN A 24 -5.90 -21.04 3.14
C GLN A 24 -7.04 -20.42 2.34
N TRP A 25 -6.70 -19.43 1.51
CA TRP A 25 -7.66 -18.76 0.65
C TRP A 25 -7.98 -19.61 -0.58
N PRO A 26 -9.21 -19.55 -1.13
CA PRO A 26 -9.58 -20.31 -2.31
C PRO A 26 -8.76 -19.90 -3.53
N VAL A 27 -8.65 -20.80 -4.53
CA VAL A 27 -7.80 -20.60 -5.72
C VAL A 27 -8.26 -19.38 -6.55
N ASN A 28 -9.56 -19.06 -6.53
CA ASN A 28 -10.19 -17.94 -7.22
C ASN A 28 -10.36 -16.68 -6.35
N LYS A 29 -9.53 -16.51 -5.33
CA LYS A 29 -9.52 -15.33 -4.47
C LYS A 29 -9.18 -14.05 -5.25
N PRO A 30 -9.70 -12.87 -4.84
CA PRO A 30 -9.40 -11.62 -5.53
C PRO A 30 -7.96 -11.17 -5.29
N LYS A 31 -7.29 -10.66 -6.32
CA LYS A 31 -6.06 -9.89 -6.13
C LYS A 31 -6.43 -8.42 -5.89
N PHE A 32 -5.86 -7.80 -4.86
CA PHE A 32 -6.08 -6.38 -4.56
C PHE A 32 -4.96 -5.51 -5.12
N SER A 33 -5.32 -4.36 -5.68
CA SER A 33 -4.37 -3.33 -6.10
C SER A 33 -4.44 -2.15 -5.16
N ILE A 34 -3.39 -1.90 -4.42
CA ILE A 34 -3.32 -0.77 -3.50
C ILE A 34 -2.65 0.38 -4.24
N LEU A 35 -3.32 1.52 -4.33
CA LEU A 35 -2.79 2.71 -5.01
C LEU A 35 -2.33 3.72 -3.96
N MET A 36 -1.08 4.16 -4.07
CA MET A 36 -0.47 5.09 -3.13
C MET A 36 0.16 6.26 -3.91
N PRO A 37 -0.59 7.34 -4.18
CA PRO A 37 0.01 8.57 -4.67
C PRO A 37 0.89 9.18 -3.56
N VAL A 38 2.10 9.59 -3.93
CA VAL A 38 3.12 10.13 -3.03
C VAL A 38 3.53 11.50 -3.53
N TYR A 39 3.60 12.49 -2.63
CA TYR A 39 4.18 13.79 -2.94
C TYR A 39 4.73 14.42 -1.66
N ASN A 40 6.03 14.75 -1.67
CA ASN A 40 6.76 15.36 -0.55
C ASN A 40 6.45 14.73 0.82
N THR A 41 6.22 13.42 0.83
CA THR A 41 5.88 12.69 2.05
C THR A 41 7.14 12.51 2.90
N ASN A 42 7.01 12.61 4.22
CA ASN A 42 8.13 12.31 5.11
C ASN A 42 8.62 10.86 4.85
N PRO A 43 9.92 10.64 4.54
CA PRO A 43 10.42 9.31 4.19
C PRO A 43 10.19 8.25 5.28
N GLN A 44 10.21 8.64 6.57
CA GLN A 44 9.95 7.72 7.67
C GLN A 44 8.49 7.26 7.69
N TRP A 45 7.55 8.17 7.42
CA TRP A 45 6.13 7.83 7.35
C TRP A 45 5.81 7.03 6.10
N LEU A 46 6.45 7.35 4.97
CA LEU A 46 6.32 6.57 3.75
C LEU A 46 6.76 5.12 3.96
N GLN A 47 7.93 4.92 4.58
CA GLN A 47 8.43 3.58 4.92
C GLN A 47 7.44 2.84 5.84
N GLN A 48 6.96 3.50 6.90
CA GLN A 48 5.99 2.90 7.82
C GLN A 48 4.66 2.54 7.15
N ALA A 49 4.16 3.40 6.26
CA ALA A 49 2.93 3.14 5.51
C ALA A 49 3.10 1.90 4.61
N ILE A 50 4.23 1.81 3.90
CA ILE A 50 4.51 0.64 3.04
C ILE A 50 4.71 -0.63 3.87
N ASP A 51 5.42 -0.55 4.99
CA ASP A 51 5.57 -1.70 5.90
C ASP A 51 4.23 -2.16 6.48
N SER A 52 3.29 -1.23 6.70
CA SER A 52 1.93 -1.59 7.11
C SER A 52 1.20 -2.42 6.03
N VAL A 53 1.37 -2.08 4.75
CA VAL A 53 0.83 -2.85 3.62
C VAL A 53 1.52 -4.22 3.51
N LYS A 54 2.84 -4.26 3.70
CA LYS A 54 3.59 -5.52 3.71
C LYS A 54 3.14 -6.47 4.83
N SER A 55 2.72 -5.92 5.96
CA SER A 55 2.27 -6.67 7.13
C SER A 55 0.82 -7.17 7.08
N GLN A 56 0.09 -6.89 5.98
CA GLN A 56 -1.29 -7.34 5.82
C GLN A 56 -1.38 -8.86 5.92
N THR A 57 -2.46 -9.35 6.53
CA THR A 57 -2.70 -10.79 6.71
C THR A 57 -3.02 -11.47 5.38
N TYR A 58 -3.72 -10.77 4.48
CA TYR A 58 -3.93 -11.17 3.10
C TYR A 58 -2.66 -10.92 2.26
N GLN A 59 -2.23 -11.91 1.48
CA GLN A 59 -0.95 -11.85 0.76
C GLN A 59 -1.06 -11.57 -0.74
N ASP A 60 -2.26 -11.69 -1.33
CA ASP A 60 -2.47 -11.57 -2.77
C ASP A 60 -2.83 -10.13 -3.16
N TRP A 61 -1.84 -9.26 -3.09
CA TRP A 61 -1.95 -7.86 -3.43
C TRP A 61 -0.74 -7.39 -4.22
N GLU A 62 -0.91 -6.28 -4.91
CA GLU A 62 0.17 -5.45 -5.42
C GLU A 62 0.00 -4.01 -4.94
N LEU A 63 1.10 -3.28 -4.86
CA LEU A 63 1.13 -1.90 -4.39
C LEU A 63 1.78 -1.03 -5.46
N TRP A 64 1.06 -0.02 -5.91
CA TRP A 64 1.54 0.98 -6.87
C TRP A 64 1.80 2.31 -6.15
N CYS A 65 3.08 2.63 -5.95
CA CYS A 65 3.53 3.91 -5.41
C CYS A 65 3.88 4.86 -6.56
N ILE A 66 3.14 5.96 -6.70
CA ILE A 66 3.38 6.95 -7.75
C ILE A 66 3.85 8.25 -7.11
N ASP A 67 5.14 8.55 -7.22
CA ASP A 67 5.72 9.79 -6.75
C ASP A 67 5.50 10.92 -7.76
N ASP A 68 4.75 11.92 -7.35
CA ASP A 68 4.37 13.09 -8.14
C ASP A 68 5.45 14.19 -8.09
N HIS A 69 6.69 13.78 -8.38
CA HIS A 69 7.87 14.63 -8.41
C HIS A 69 8.22 15.26 -7.05
N SER A 70 8.47 14.43 -6.03
CA SER A 70 8.92 14.92 -4.73
C SER A 70 10.27 15.63 -4.82
N SER A 71 10.38 16.80 -4.17
CA SER A 71 11.62 17.58 -4.11
C SER A 71 12.66 16.97 -3.17
N ASN A 72 12.21 16.23 -2.16
CA ASN A 72 13.09 15.47 -1.27
C ASN A 72 13.47 14.14 -1.92
N LEU A 73 14.71 14.03 -2.40
CA LEU A 73 15.25 12.84 -3.07
C LEU A 73 15.24 11.56 -2.21
N GLN A 74 15.05 11.67 -0.90
CA GLN A 74 14.86 10.49 -0.04
C GLN A 74 13.55 9.76 -0.35
N VAL A 75 12.52 10.43 -0.86
CA VAL A 75 11.25 9.82 -1.24
C VAL A 75 11.43 8.82 -2.39
N PRO A 76 11.93 9.22 -3.58
CA PRO A 76 12.15 8.27 -4.67
C PRO A 76 13.18 7.21 -4.30
N PHE A 77 14.18 7.53 -3.47
CA PHE A 77 15.14 6.54 -2.97
C PHE A 77 14.48 5.43 -2.16
N VAL A 78 13.62 5.77 -1.19
CA VAL A 78 12.86 4.79 -0.38
C VAL A 78 11.99 3.92 -1.28
N LEU A 79 11.26 4.52 -2.22
CA LEU A 79 10.39 3.78 -3.13
C LEU A 79 11.16 2.78 -4.00
N LYS A 80 12.30 3.19 -4.58
CA LYS A 80 13.13 2.31 -5.42
C LYS A 80 13.81 1.20 -4.61
N ASN A 81 14.26 1.50 -3.40
CA ASN A 81 14.83 0.47 -2.53
C ASN A 81 13.78 -0.60 -2.19
N ILE A 82 12.55 -0.18 -1.87
CA ILE A 82 11.48 -1.12 -1.54
C ILE A 82 11.08 -1.98 -2.76
N GLU A 83 10.89 -1.37 -3.93
CA GLU A 83 10.56 -2.06 -5.20
C GLU A 83 11.58 -3.17 -5.52
N GLN A 84 12.86 -2.96 -5.23
CA GLN A 84 13.91 -3.97 -5.41
C GLN A 84 13.80 -5.15 -4.44
N THR A 85 13.22 -4.94 -3.26
CA THR A 85 13.15 -5.94 -2.18
C THR A 85 11.84 -6.74 -2.15
N ASP A 86 10.74 -6.21 -2.67
CA ASP A 86 9.45 -6.90 -2.73
C ASP A 86 8.81 -6.71 -4.12
N LYS A 87 8.73 -7.82 -4.88
CA LYS A 87 8.24 -7.82 -6.27
C LYS A 87 6.77 -7.45 -6.42
N ARG A 88 6.00 -7.39 -5.33
CA ARG A 88 4.60 -6.95 -5.33
C ARG A 88 4.48 -5.42 -5.31
N ILE A 89 5.58 -4.70 -5.09
CA ILE A 89 5.60 -3.25 -4.96
C ILE A 89 6.22 -2.67 -6.22
N HIS A 90 5.55 -1.69 -6.81
CA HIS A 90 5.94 -1.01 -8.03
C HIS A 90 6.01 0.49 -7.78
N ALA A 91 7.06 1.14 -8.29
CA ALA A 91 7.33 2.55 -8.06
C ALA A 91 7.54 3.31 -9.37
N ILE A 92 6.72 4.34 -9.59
CA ILE A 92 6.88 5.28 -10.72
C ILE A 92 7.15 6.66 -10.15
N ILE A 93 8.16 7.35 -10.70
CA ILE A 93 8.52 8.71 -10.33
C ILE A 93 8.23 9.59 -11.54
N PHE A 94 7.40 10.62 -11.38
CA PHE A 94 7.14 11.56 -12.45
C PHE A 94 8.28 12.57 -12.62
N ASP A 95 8.55 12.92 -13.87
CA ASP A 95 9.55 13.93 -14.23
C ASP A 95 9.11 15.35 -13.86
N GLN A 96 7.82 15.56 -13.61
CA GLN A 96 7.23 16.82 -13.16
C GLN A 96 5.96 16.56 -12.34
N ASN A 97 5.59 17.51 -11.49
CA ASN A 97 4.37 17.42 -10.71
C ASN A 97 3.12 17.57 -11.62
N GLN A 98 2.23 16.59 -11.58
CA GLN A 98 1.00 16.47 -12.37
C GLN A 98 -0.26 16.35 -11.49
N GLY A 99 -0.09 16.31 -10.17
CA GLY A 99 -1.16 16.24 -9.18
C GLY A 99 -1.62 14.83 -8.84
N VAL A 100 -2.30 14.72 -7.70
CA VAL A 100 -2.80 13.45 -7.13
C VAL A 100 -3.72 12.67 -8.08
N SER A 101 -4.51 13.36 -8.90
CA SER A 101 -5.40 12.72 -9.87
C SER A 101 -4.61 12.00 -10.97
N ALA A 102 -3.53 12.63 -11.47
CA ALA A 102 -2.67 12.01 -12.48
C ALA A 102 -1.93 10.80 -11.90
N ALA A 103 -1.42 10.92 -10.67
CA ALA A 103 -0.78 9.84 -9.96
C ALA A 103 -1.73 8.65 -9.75
N THR A 104 -2.94 8.91 -9.23
CA THR A 104 -3.97 7.88 -8.99
C THR A 104 -4.41 7.20 -10.30
N ASN A 105 -4.69 7.98 -11.35
CA ASN A 105 -5.12 7.43 -12.63
C ASN A 105 -4.03 6.59 -13.30
N THR A 106 -2.76 6.97 -13.13
CA THR A 106 -1.63 6.17 -13.62
C THR A 106 -1.57 4.84 -12.90
N ALA A 107 -1.67 4.85 -11.57
CA ALA A 107 -1.71 3.62 -10.77
C ALA A 107 -2.90 2.73 -11.17
N LEU A 108 -4.09 3.32 -11.37
CA LEU A 108 -5.30 2.63 -11.78
C LEU A 108 -5.16 1.92 -13.13
N ASN A 109 -4.50 2.56 -14.11
CA ASN A 109 -4.30 1.97 -15.44
C ASN A 109 -3.28 0.82 -15.45
N LEU A 110 -2.40 0.76 -14.45
CA LEU A 110 -1.35 -0.25 -14.33
C LEU A 110 -1.74 -1.40 -13.39
N ALA A 111 -2.67 -1.14 -12.49
CA ALA A 111 -3.25 -2.12 -11.59
C ALA A 111 -3.88 -3.30 -12.36
N SER A 112 -3.49 -4.50 -11.95
CA SER A 112 -3.95 -5.79 -12.49
C SER A 112 -4.88 -6.54 -11.52
N GLY A 113 -4.94 -6.11 -10.27
CA GLY A 113 -5.87 -6.66 -9.28
C GLY A 113 -7.34 -6.46 -9.68
N THR A 114 -8.16 -7.43 -9.30
CA THR A 114 -9.61 -7.45 -9.55
C THR A 114 -10.40 -6.46 -8.70
N GLN A 115 -9.76 -5.91 -7.66
CA GLN A 115 -10.32 -4.96 -6.71
C GLN A 115 -9.25 -3.92 -6.37
N ILE A 116 -9.69 -2.71 -6.03
CA ILE A 116 -8.84 -1.56 -5.65
C ILE A 116 -9.27 -1.09 -4.27
#